data_AF-A0A8J5PSM0-F1
#
_entry.id   AF-A0A8J5PSM0-F1
#
_cell.length_a   1.000
_cell.length_b   1.000
_cell.length_c   1.000
_cell.angle_alpha   90.00
_cell.angle_beta   90.00
_cell.angle_gamma   90.00
#
_symmetry.space_group_name_H-M   'P 1'
#
loop_
_entity.id
_entity.type
_entity.pdbx_description
1 polymer ?
#
loop_
_entity_poly.entity_id
_entity_poly.type
_entity_poly.pdbx_seq_one_letter_code
_entity_poly.pdbx_strand_id
1 'polypeptide(L)'
;MKKPQYSAFAIMLRLATHDPLVLHMILAIGGCGIDYRHQWRDRRYCVSTGRSEDSPSKYRTLGLKHYSEALRELHTILGDKETAESANLDSLTSGLVLMIMYEQLHGDNRCKGLASHLNGAALIFKHHYADILQRVRDTSQSVPLMKTARSGSPRHLSQFCARLITRICGMDATAASFGLGGQVTKVLCRSLPESDDKNSLPTGPIKRLSSLHAYSGPLYRLVWGDDYPAVELVDDLENQQVFELLGASVQLRYLISEMTSLQAVGGSALVEAAEKVEIAIHNTSETHQNILDFASRLTSATDNSHSMVATIRWIVPIYYTEVLDFLRIARNIHPPLELELNNSKTIRNIMNLAFQAYQHGGDVAMVRIARPLFMVALETDEELHVSWILERFKGLAQFGEHFARAGDFLERVSKMKPESRTSIDLRTAFSNQASSICLCLM
;
A
#
# COMPACT_ATOMS: atom_id res chain seq x y z
N MET A 1 -0.83 -17.45 6.79
CA MET A 1 -0.04 -16.47 6.01
C MET A 1 0.56 -17.21 4.84
N LYS A 2 0.36 -16.71 3.62
CA LYS A 2 0.85 -17.36 2.39
C LYS A 2 2.33 -17.70 2.48
N LYS A 3 2.70 -18.92 2.10
CA LYS A 3 4.12 -19.33 2.13
C LYS A 3 4.93 -18.53 1.11
N PRO A 4 6.15 -18.06 1.46
CA PRO A 4 6.95 -17.21 0.58
C PRO A 4 7.20 -17.81 -0.82
N GLN A 5 7.36 -19.13 -0.92
CA GLN A 5 7.59 -19.83 -2.20
C GLN A 5 6.43 -19.76 -3.19
N TYR A 6 5.22 -19.42 -2.72
CA TYR A 6 4.00 -19.30 -3.51
C TYR A 6 3.53 -17.85 -3.61
N SER A 7 4.44 -16.88 -3.53
CA SER A 7 4.12 -15.45 -3.52
C SER A 7 4.50 -14.75 -4.82
N ALA A 8 3.98 -13.53 -5.02
CA ALA A 8 4.41 -12.69 -6.13
C ALA A 8 5.93 -12.45 -6.14
N PHE A 9 6.58 -12.42 -4.98
CA PHE A 9 8.05 -12.32 -4.88
C PHE A 9 8.76 -13.55 -5.44
N ALA A 10 8.21 -14.75 -5.25
CA ALA A 10 8.77 -15.97 -5.84
C ALA A 10 8.71 -15.93 -7.38
N ILE A 11 7.65 -15.35 -7.94
CA ILE A 11 7.55 -15.09 -9.38
C ILE A 11 8.60 -14.07 -9.82
N MET A 12 8.76 -12.95 -9.11
CA MET A 12 9.79 -11.96 -9.42
C MET A 12 11.21 -12.55 -9.37
N LEU A 13 11.48 -13.46 -8.43
CA LEU A 13 12.77 -14.16 -8.36
C LEU A 13 13.00 -15.06 -9.58
N ARG A 14 11.95 -15.71 -10.11
CA ARG A 14 12.04 -16.45 -11.38
C ARG A 14 12.20 -15.53 -12.60
N LEU A 15 11.60 -14.34 -12.58
CA LEU A 15 11.82 -13.34 -13.64
C LEU A 15 13.27 -12.82 -13.62
N ALA A 16 13.83 -12.60 -12.43
CA ALA A 16 15.18 -12.10 -12.24
C ALA A 16 16.29 -13.02 -12.79
N THR A 17 16.02 -14.31 -13.04
CA THR A 17 17.00 -15.19 -13.70
C THR A 17 17.16 -14.90 -15.19
N HIS A 18 16.24 -14.12 -15.78
CA HIS A 18 16.19 -13.83 -17.22
C HIS A 18 16.06 -12.35 -17.54
N ASP A 19 15.80 -11.50 -16.54
CA ASP A 19 15.55 -10.07 -16.73
C ASP A 19 16.46 -9.19 -15.85
N PRO A 20 17.40 -8.42 -16.45
CA PRO A 20 18.34 -7.59 -15.71
C PRO A 20 17.70 -6.51 -14.85
N LEU A 21 16.61 -5.90 -15.32
CA LEU A 21 15.89 -4.86 -14.57
C LEU A 21 15.36 -5.42 -13.25
N VAL A 22 14.71 -6.59 -13.29
CA VAL A 22 14.17 -7.22 -12.09
C VAL A 22 15.30 -7.68 -11.16
N LEU A 23 16.37 -8.28 -11.72
CA LEU A 23 17.53 -8.71 -10.94
C LEU A 23 18.20 -7.55 -10.18
N HIS A 24 18.50 -6.46 -10.87
CA HIS A 24 19.12 -5.29 -10.27
C HIS A 24 18.25 -4.71 -9.15
N MET A 25 16.93 -4.64 -9.34
CA MET A 25 16.05 -4.16 -8.27
C MET A 25 16.00 -5.07 -7.03
N ILE A 26 15.99 -6.38 -7.21
CA ILE A 26 16.05 -7.34 -6.08
C ILE A 26 17.37 -7.16 -5.30
N LEU A 27 18.49 -7.03 -6.01
CA LEU A 27 19.80 -6.80 -5.40
C LEU A 27 19.89 -5.44 -4.69
N ALA A 28 19.27 -4.40 -5.26
CA ALA A 28 19.22 -3.07 -4.66
C ALA A 28 18.50 -3.08 -3.29
N ILE A 29 17.28 -3.61 -3.25
CA ILE A 29 16.50 -3.73 -2.00
C ILE A 29 17.20 -4.65 -1.01
N GLY A 30 17.70 -5.80 -1.47
CA GLY A 30 18.43 -6.76 -0.63
C GLY A 30 19.67 -6.15 0.03
N GLY A 31 20.48 -5.40 -0.74
CA GLY A 31 21.68 -4.73 -0.25
C GLY A 31 21.38 -3.72 0.85
N CYS A 32 20.42 -2.81 0.62
CA CYS A 32 20.00 -1.82 1.61
C CYS A 32 19.36 -2.46 2.85
N GLY A 33 18.57 -3.52 2.68
CA GLY A 33 17.97 -4.25 3.79
C GLY A 33 18.99 -4.98 4.67
N ILE A 34 20.06 -5.53 4.08
CA ILE A 34 21.18 -6.11 4.84
C ILE A 34 21.90 -5.03 5.63
N ASP A 35 22.25 -3.92 4.97
CA ASP A 35 22.91 -2.77 5.60
C ASP A 35 22.17 -2.28 6.85
N TYR A 36 20.88 -2.01 6.70
CA TYR A 36 20.05 -1.50 7.79
C TYR A 36 20.03 -2.42 9.01
N ARG A 37 19.91 -3.75 8.78
CA ARG A 37 19.92 -4.73 9.88
C ARG A 37 21.26 -4.81 10.59
N HIS A 38 22.38 -4.61 9.88
CA HIS A 38 23.70 -4.53 10.50
C HIS A 38 23.82 -3.29 11.39
N GLN A 39 23.52 -2.11 10.83
CA GLN A 39 23.59 -0.84 11.56
C GLN A 39 22.70 -0.83 12.81
N TRP A 40 21.48 -1.39 12.69
CA TRP A 40 20.57 -1.44 13.82
C TRP A 40 21.07 -2.36 14.95
N ARG A 41 21.68 -3.50 14.62
CA ARG A 41 22.31 -4.37 15.64
C ARG A 41 23.45 -3.64 16.33
N ASP A 42 24.29 -2.94 15.58
CA ASP A 42 25.40 -2.18 16.15
C ASP A 42 24.91 -1.06 17.07
N ARG A 43 23.86 -0.31 16.69
CA ARG A 43 23.23 0.72 17.54
C ARG A 43 22.64 0.17 18.85
N ARG A 44 22.18 -1.08 18.86
CA ARG A 44 21.55 -1.71 20.04
C ARG A 44 22.57 -2.29 21.02
N TYR A 45 23.72 -2.75 20.55
CA TYR A 45 24.69 -3.49 21.38
C TYR A 45 26.04 -2.79 21.56
N CYS A 46 26.37 -1.76 20.79
CA CYS A 46 27.65 -1.05 20.90
C CYS A 46 27.46 0.39 21.38
N VAL A 47 28.11 0.75 22.50
CA VAL A 47 28.35 2.15 22.86
C VAL A 47 29.45 2.66 21.92
N SER A 48 29.06 3.42 20.91
CA SER A 48 29.91 4.30 20.08
C SER A 48 31.42 4.03 20.15
N THR A 49 31.90 2.96 19.52
CA THR A 49 33.32 2.87 19.18
C THR A 49 33.54 3.89 18.07
N GLY A 50 34.28 4.97 18.36
CA GLY A 50 34.51 6.15 17.52
C GLY A 50 35.18 5.90 16.16
N ARG A 51 34.62 5.01 15.33
CA ARG A 51 34.89 4.95 13.89
C ARG A 51 34.09 6.05 13.22
N SER A 52 34.79 6.94 12.53
CA SER A 52 34.24 8.03 11.75
C SER A 52 33.07 7.55 10.86
N GLU A 53 31.89 8.15 11.07
CA GLU A 53 30.61 7.80 10.45
C GLU A 53 30.46 8.24 8.98
N ASP A 54 31.52 8.74 8.32
CA ASP A 54 31.39 9.45 7.04
C ASP A 54 31.45 8.58 5.79
N SER A 55 31.73 7.27 5.89
CA SER A 55 31.76 6.38 4.72
C SER A 55 30.51 5.50 4.63
N PRO A 56 29.74 5.55 3.52
CA PRO A 56 28.62 4.65 3.30
C PRO A 56 29.07 3.19 3.41
N SER A 57 28.26 2.34 4.06
CA SER A 57 28.61 0.93 4.16
C SER A 57 28.73 0.30 2.77
N LYS A 58 29.56 -0.75 2.66
CA LYS A 58 29.73 -1.52 1.41
C LYS A 58 28.38 -2.00 0.84
N TYR A 59 27.45 -2.39 1.71
CA TYR A 59 26.13 -2.88 1.33
C TYR A 59 25.23 -1.76 0.79
N ARG A 60 25.31 -0.55 1.37
CA ARG A 60 24.60 0.63 0.87
C ARG A 60 25.11 1.06 -0.50
N THR A 61 26.43 1.09 -0.68
CA THR A 61 27.05 1.42 -1.97
C THR A 61 26.68 0.40 -3.05
N LEU A 62 26.67 -0.90 -2.70
CA LEU A 62 26.24 -1.95 -3.63
C LEU A 62 24.75 -1.83 -3.99
N GLY A 63 23.90 -1.55 -3.02
CA GLY A 63 22.46 -1.33 -3.24
C GLY A 63 22.20 -0.16 -4.19
N LEU A 64 22.86 0.98 -3.96
CA LEU A 64 22.78 2.15 -4.83
C LEU A 64 23.28 1.86 -6.25
N LYS A 65 24.39 1.13 -6.40
CA LYS A 65 24.91 0.74 -7.72
C LYS A 65 23.88 -0.04 -8.51
N HIS A 66 23.27 -1.07 -7.90
CA HIS A 66 22.25 -1.87 -8.59
C HIS A 66 20.99 -1.07 -8.88
N TYR A 67 20.58 -0.16 -8.00
CA TYR A 67 19.48 0.75 -8.27
C TYR A 67 19.75 1.64 -9.49
N SER A 68 20.96 2.20 -9.61
CA SER A 68 21.37 2.98 -10.79
C SER A 68 21.39 2.16 -12.08
N GLU A 69 21.86 0.91 -12.04
CA GLU A 69 21.80 0.02 -13.20
C GLU A 69 20.36 -0.30 -13.59
N ALA A 70 19.47 -0.55 -12.63
CA ALA A 70 18.05 -0.77 -12.91
C ALA A 70 17.39 0.44 -13.59
N LEU A 71 17.73 1.67 -13.18
CA LEU A 71 17.27 2.90 -13.84
C LEU A 71 17.78 2.99 -15.28
N ARG A 72 19.03 2.58 -15.54
CA ARG A 72 19.61 2.52 -16.89
C ARG A 72 18.86 1.49 -17.75
N GLU A 73 18.60 0.30 -17.22
CA GLU A 73 17.83 -0.74 -17.94
C GLU A 73 16.39 -0.26 -18.25
N LEU A 74 15.70 0.37 -17.29
CA LEU A 74 14.38 0.94 -17.52
C LEU A 74 14.41 2.03 -18.60
N HIS A 75 15.42 2.90 -18.57
CA HIS A 75 15.62 3.92 -19.59
C HIS A 75 15.88 3.31 -20.96
N THR A 76 16.67 2.24 -21.07
CA THR A 76 16.89 1.53 -22.32
C THR A 76 15.59 0.91 -22.85
N ILE A 77 14.80 0.26 -22.00
CA ILE A 77 13.52 -0.36 -22.39
C ILE A 77 12.53 0.68 -22.94
N LEU A 78 12.49 1.88 -22.35
CA LEU A 78 11.54 2.94 -22.69
C LEU A 78 12.10 3.98 -23.66
N GLY A 79 13.39 3.90 -24.00
CA GLY A 79 14.13 4.91 -24.77
C GLY A 79 13.76 4.94 -26.25
N ASP A 80 13.28 3.81 -26.79
CA ASP A 80 12.80 3.70 -28.15
C ASP A 80 11.46 2.95 -28.24
N LYS A 81 10.69 3.27 -29.28
CA LYS A 81 9.31 2.77 -29.43
C LYS A 81 9.26 1.26 -29.67
N GLU A 82 10.21 0.72 -30.43
CA GLU A 82 10.24 -0.70 -30.81
C GLU A 82 10.55 -1.60 -29.59
N THR A 83 11.53 -1.20 -28.78
CA THR A 83 11.87 -1.86 -27.53
C THR A 83 10.74 -1.75 -26.50
N ALA A 84 10.07 -0.58 -26.41
CA ALA A 84 8.94 -0.41 -25.50
C ALA A 84 7.70 -1.25 -25.88
N GLU A 85 7.46 -1.43 -27.18
CA GLU A 85 6.38 -2.28 -27.70
C GLU A 85 6.68 -3.78 -27.55
N SER A 86 7.95 -4.18 -27.67
CA SER A 86 8.40 -5.56 -27.48
C SER A 86 8.68 -5.93 -26.01
N ALA A 87 8.74 -4.95 -25.10
CA ALA A 87 9.06 -5.15 -23.70
C ALA A 87 8.13 -6.17 -23.00
N ASN A 88 8.72 -7.04 -22.18
CA ASN A 88 7.97 -7.94 -21.32
C ASN A 88 7.25 -7.14 -20.22
N LEU A 89 5.92 -7.13 -20.27
CA LEU A 89 5.08 -6.41 -19.30
C LEU A 89 5.24 -6.92 -17.87
N ASP A 90 5.46 -8.23 -17.69
CA ASP A 90 5.65 -8.84 -16.37
C ASP A 90 6.93 -8.31 -15.71
N SER A 91 8.02 -8.25 -16.48
CA SER A 91 9.29 -7.70 -16.04
C SER A 91 9.22 -6.20 -15.80
N LEU A 92 8.66 -5.44 -16.75
CA LEU A 92 8.53 -3.99 -16.66
C LEU A 92 7.70 -3.60 -15.42
N THR A 93 6.55 -4.26 -15.21
CA THR A 93 5.70 -3.99 -14.05
C THR A 93 6.38 -4.43 -12.74
N SER A 94 7.14 -5.52 -12.76
CA SER A 94 7.96 -5.94 -11.60
C SER A 94 9.01 -4.90 -11.26
N GLY A 95 9.73 -4.37 -12.26
CA GLY A 95 10.70 -3.29 -12.09
C GLY A 95 10.05 -2.06 -11.46
N LEU A 96 8.89 -1.62 -11.99
CA LEU A 96 8.15 -0.46 -11.45
C LEU A 96 7.71 -0.68 -9.99
N VAL A 97 7.11 -1.83 -9.67
CA VAL A 97 6.74 -2.18 -8.27
C VAL A 97 7.96 -2.11 -7.37
N LEU A 98 9.06 -2.74 -7.77
CA LEU A 98 10.26 -2.81 -6.94
C LEU A 98 10.93 -1.44 -6.79
N MET A 99 10.91 -0.58 -7.82
CA MET A 99 11.44 0.79 -7.73
C MET A 99 10.63 1.63 -6.73
N ILE A 100 9.30 1.55 -6.80
CA ILE A 100 8.41 2.22 -5.85
C ILE A 100 8.67 1.68 -4.43
N MET A 101 8.77 0.35 -4.27
CA MET A 101 9.09 -0.27 -2.98
C MET A 101 10.47 0.16 -2.45
N TYR A 102 11.48 0.26 -3.32
CA TYR A 102 12.81 0.72 -2.96
C TYR A 102 12.75 2.13 -2.39
N GLU A 103 12.05 3.05 -3.06
CA GLU A 103 11.87 4.42 -2.56
C GLU A 103 11.05 4.47 -1.27
N GLN A 104 10.06 3.58 -1.11
CA GLN A 104 9.31 3.48 0.14
C GLN A 104 10.16 2.99 1.31
N LEU A 105 11.14 2.12 1.07
CA LEU A 105 11.97 1.57 2.14
C LEU A 105 13.23 2.41 2.41
N HIS A 106 13.81 2.99 1.36
CA HIS A 106 15.17 3.54 1.37
C HIS A 106 15.30 4.90 0.69
N GLY A 107 14.20 5.47 0.20
CA GLY A 107 14.18 6.73 -0.54
C GLY A 107 14.56 7.93 0.29
N ASP A 108 14.62 9.08 -0.37
CA ASP A 108 14.99 10.34 0.27
C ASP A 108 13.89 10.84 1.23
N ASN A 109 14.29 11.67 2.19
CA ASN A 109 13.39 12.20 3.22
C ASN A 109 12.31 13.16 2.67
N ARG A 110 12.48 13.68 1.44
CA ARG A 110 11.49 14.51 0.73
C ARG A 110 10.63 13.68 -0.23
N CYS A 111 10.82 12.36 -0.28
CA CYS A 111 10.07 11.44 -1.14
C CYS A 111 10.06 11.85 -2.63
N LYS A 112 11.12 12.52 -3.11
CA LYS A 112 11.21 12.97 -4.50
C LYS A 112 11.31 11.79 -5.45
N GLY A 113 12.16 10.81 -5.13
CA GLY A 113 12.29 9.58 -5.91
C GLY A 113 10.96 8.84 -6.02
N LEU A 114 10.25 8.67 -4.90
CA LEU A 114 8.93 8.05 -4.88
C LEU A 114 7.93 8.76 -5.79
N ALA A 115 7.79 10.09 -5.64
CA ALA A 115 6.86 10.87 -6.47
C ALA A 115 7.23 10.78 -7.96
N SER A 116 8.52 10.83 -8.30
CA SER A 116 9.00 10.64 -9.67
C SER A 116 8.62 9.27 -10.24
N HIS A 117 8.78 8.20 -9.47
CA HIS A 117 8.40 6.84 -9.91
C HIS A 117 6.90 6.64 -10.06
N LEU A 118 6.09 7.19 -9.15
CA LEU A 118 4.63 7.13 -9.28
C LEU A 118 4.15 7.90 -10.52
N ASN A 119 4.69 9.10 -10.76
CA ASN A 119 4.39 9.87 -11.96
C ASN A 119 4.86 9.16 -13.24
N GLY A 120 6.07 8.58 -13.23
CA GLY A 120 6.61 7.79 -14.33
C GLY A 120 5.75 6.56 -14.63
N ALA A 121 5.35 5.81 -13.60
CA ALA A 121 4.46 4.66 -13.74
C ALA A 121 3.10 5.07 -14.32
N ALA A 122 2.52 6.20 -13.89
CA ALA A 122 1.27 6.72 -14.45
C ALA A 122 1.40 7.03 -15.95
N LEU A 123 2.51 7.65 -16.38
CA LEU A 123 2.80 7.90 -17.80
C LEU A 123 2.99 6.59 -18.57
N ILE A 124 3.72 5.63 -18.02
CA ILE A 124 3.92 4.32 -18.65
C ILE A 124 2.58 3.61 -18.83
N PHE A 125 1.71 3.60 -17.82
CA PHE A 125 0.39 2.99 -17.97
C PHE A 125 -0.48 3.72 -19.00
N LYS A 126 -0.44 5.04 -19.00
CA LYS A 126 -1.18 5.86 -19.96
C LYS A 126 -0.75 5.62 -21.41
N HIS A 127 0.54 5.43 -21.66
CA HIS A 127 1.09 5.39 -23.03
C HIS A 127 1.41 3.98 -23.53
N HIS A 128 1.79 3.05 -22.66
CA HIS A 128 2.21 1.70 -23.04
C HIS A 128 1.22 0.59 -22.62
N TYR A 129 0.28 0.88 -21.71
CA TYR A 129 -0.71 -0.10 -21.24
C TYR A 129 -2.16 0.27 -21.58
N ALA A 130 -2.45 1.47 -22.07
CA ALA A 130 -3.83 1.95 -22.25
C ALA A 130 -4.70 0.98 -23.08
N ASP A 131 -4.24 0.59 -24.27
CA ASP A 131 -5.00 -0.32 -25.14
C ASP A 131 -5.15 -1.73 -24.55
N ILE A 132 -4.19 -2.14 -23.73
CA ILE A 132 -4.19 -3.45 -23.05
C ILE A 132 -5.20 -3.44 -21.91
N LEU A 133 -5.23 -2.36 -21.11
CA LEU A 133 -6.13 -2.17 -19.98
C LEU A 133 -7.60 -2.03 -20.41
N GLN A 134 -7.86 -1.41 -21.57
CA GLN A 134 -9.21 -1.32 -22.14
C GLN A 134 -9.77 -2.69 -22.54
N ARG A 135 -8.89 -3.63 -22.91
CA ARG A 135 -9.22 -4.98 -23.36
C ARG A 135 -9.38 -6.00 -22.23
N VAL A 136 -9.35 -5.58 -20.96
CA VAL A 136 -9.51 -6.48 -19.79
C VAL A 136 -10.95 -7.02 -19.66
N ARG A 137 -11.81 -6.89 -20.68
CA ARG A 137 -13.14 -7.50 -20.69
C ARG A 137 -13.04 -9.00 -21.00
N ASP A 138 -13.72 -9.78 -20.19
CA ASP A 138 -13.96 -11.23 -20.30
C ASP A 138 -12.83 -12.16 -19.83
N THR A 139 -13.09 -12.71 -18.65
CA THR A 139 -12.36 -13.65 -17.78
C THR A 139 -12.11 -15.05 -18.36
N SER A 140 -12.33 -15.28 -19.65
CA SER A 140 -12.30 -16.63 -20.24
C SER A 140 -10.95 -17.04 -20.84
N GLN A 141 -10.02 -16.11 -21.06
CA GLN A 141 -8.69 -16.41 -21.59
C GLN A 141 -7.61 -16.09 -20.56
N SER A 142 -7.19 -17.11 -19.80
CA SER A 142 -5.99 -17.03 -18.98
C SER A 142 -4.77 -16.86 -19.87
N VAL A 143 -4.02 -15.78 -19.69
CA VAL A 143 -2.78 -15.57 -20.44
C VAL A 143 -1.64 -16.06 -19.55
N PRO A 144 -0.96 -17.17 -19.90
CA PRO A 144 0.13 -17.67 -19.08
C PRO A 144 1.25 -16.64 -18.96
N LEU A 145 1.93 -16.66 -17.81
CA LEU A 145 3.15 -15.88 -17.56
C LEU A 145 4.17 -16.08 -18.68
N MET A 146 4.93 -15.03 -18.99
CA MET A 146 6.08 -15.09 -19.90
C MET A 146 5.81 -15.62 -21.32
N LYS A 147 4.67 -15.26 -21.95
CA LYS A 147 4.69 -15.23 -23.42
C LYS A 147 5.47 -13.99 -23.85
N THR A 148 6.78 -14.15 -24.05
CA THR A 148 7.58 -13.22 -24.87
C THR A 148 6.76 -12.94 -26.12
N ALA A 149 6.40 -11.68 -26.35
CA ALA A 149 5.59 -11.30 -27.49
C ALA A 149 6.28 -11.84 -28.76
N ARG A 150 5.75 -12.92 -29.33
CA ARG A 150 6.11 -13.31 -30.68
C ARG A 150 5.68 -12.13 -31.55
N SER A 151 6.63 -11.56 -32.28
CA SER A 151 6.40 -10.41 -33.16
C SER A 151 5.10 -10.61 -33.95
N GLY A 152 4.14 -9.69 -33.80
CA GLY A 152 2.83 -9.72 -34.45
C GLY A 152 1.64 -10.21 -33.61
N SER A 153 1.83 -10.74 -32.38
CA SER A 153 0.71 -11.06 -31.47
C SER A 153 0.31 -9.86 -30.62
N PRO A 154 -1.00 -9.62 -30.37
CA PRO A 154 -1.41 -8.56 -29.46
C PRO A 154 -0.83 -8.79 -28.05
N ARG A 155 -0.29 -7.73 -27.45
CA ARG A 155 0.12 -7.76 -26.03
C ARG A 155 -1.13 -7.98 -25.17
N HIS A 156 -1.05 -8.90 -24.23
CA HIS A 156 -2.12 -9.16 -23.28
C HIS A 156 -1.65 -8.88 -21.85
N LEU A 157 -2.58 -8.45 -21.01
CA LEU A 157 -2.32 -8.30 -19.58
C LEU A 157 -2.28 -9.69 -18.94
N SER A 158 -1.17 -10.07 -18.31
CA SER A 158 -1.13 -11.31 -17.52
C SER A 158 -1.81 -11.11 -16.16
N GLN A 159 -2.25 -12.20 -15.51
CA GLN A 159 -2.75 -12.13 -14.13
C GLN A 159 -1.68 -11.64 -13.15
N PHE A 160 -0.40 -11.89 -13.45
CA PHE A 160 0.71 -11.45 -12.63
C PHE A 160 0.87 -9.93 -12.72
N CYS A 161 0.93 -9.41 -13.95
CA CYS A 161 0.98 -7.99 -14.22
C CYS A 161 -0.23 -7.26 -13.60
N ALA A 162 -1.45 -7.79 -13.76
CA ALA A 162 -2.65 -7.26 -13.10
C ALA A 162 -2.50 -7.18 -11.57
N ARG A 163 -1.99 -8.25 -10.93
CA ARG A 163 -1.73 -8.26 -9.48
C ARG A 163 -0.75 -7.17 -9.06
N LEU A 164 0.31 -6.96 -9.86
CA LEU A 164 1.30 -5.93 -9.61
C LEU A 164 0.76 -4.52 -9.84
N ILE A 165 -0.06 -4.29 -10.86
CA ILE A 165 -0.75 -3.01 -11.08
C ILE A 165 -1.66 -2.69 -9.90
N THR A 166 -2.43 -3.65 -9.39
CA THR A 166 -3.23 -3.46 -8.17
C THR A 166 -2.35 -3.08 -6.97
N ARG A 167 -1.16 -3.68 -6.85
CA ARG A 167 -0.20 -3.31 -5.80
C ARG A 167 0.33 -1.88 -5.97
N ILE A 168 0.68 -1.47 -7.20
CA ILE A 168 1.09 -0.08 -7.50
C ILE A 168 -0.03 0.89 -7.16
N CYS A 169 -1.28 0.58 -7.51
CA CYS A 169 -2.43 1.39 -7.14
C CYS A 169 -2.55 1.57 -5.62
N GLY A 170 -2.31 0.51 -4.83
CA GLY A 170 -2.25 0.63 -3.36
C GLY A 170 -1.14 1.55 -2.85
N MET A 171 0.06 1.45 -3.43
CA MET A 171 1.19 2.32 -3.08
C MET A 171 0.93 3.78 -3.48
N ASP A 172 0.35 3.99 -4.66
CA ASP A 172 -0.04 5.29 -5.21
C ASP A 172 -1.14 5.96 -4.37
N ALA A 173 -2.21 5.23 -4.03
CA ALA A 173 -3.30 5.73 -3.19
C ALA A 173 -2.79 6.14 -1.80
N THR A 174 -1.79 5.42 -1.28
CA THR A 174 -1.24 5.77 0.02
C THR A 174 -0.31 6.97 -0.02
N ALA A 175 0.49 7.11 -1.08
CA ALA A 175 1.23 8.34 -1.33
C ALA A 175 0.29 9.54 -1.58
N ALA A 176 -0.90 9.32 -2.13
CA ALA A 176 -1.90 10.35 -2.40
C ALA A 176 -2.40 11.04 -1.13
N SER A 177 -2.56 10.31 -0.01
CA SER A 177 -2.91 10.89 1.31
C SER A 177 -1.93 12.00 1.76
N PHE A 178 -0.71 11.99 1.24
CA PHE A 178 0.33 12.96 1.52
C PHE A 178 0.63 13.91 0.36
N GLY A 179 -0.20 13.87 -0.70
CA GLY A 179 -0.04 14.70 -1.89
C GLY A 179 1.11 14.31 -2.83
N LEU A 180 1.64 13.08 -2.71
CA LEU A 180 2.76 12.59 -3.50
C LEU A 180 2.34 11.59 -4.59
N GLY A 181 1.09 11.12 -4.57
CA GLY A 181 0.55 10.10 -5.48
C GLY A 181 -0.86 10.42 -5.96
N GLY A 182 -1.55 9.40 -6.46
CA GLY A 182 -2.91 9.43 -6.98
C GLY A 182 -2.98 9.41 -8.52
N GLN A 183 -1.85 9.64 -9.20
CA GLN A 183 -1.82 9.72 -10.66
C GLN A 183 -1.98 8.35 -11.31
N VAL A 184 -1.40 7.30 -10.74
CA VAL A 184 -1.57 5.94 -11.26
C VAL A 184 -3.04 5.56 -11.18
N THR A 185 -3.64 5.73 -10.00
CA THR A 185 -5.04 5.36 -9.75
C THR A 185 -5.98 6.13 -10.68
N LYS A 186 -5.72 7.42 -10.90
CA LYS A 186 -6.45 8.26 -11.85
C LYS A 186 -6.34 7.77 -13.30
N VAL A 187 -5.14 7.39 -13.74
CA VAL A 187 -4.93 6.82 -15.09
C VAL A 187 -5.67 5.49 -15.23
N LEU A 188 -5.52 4.58 -14.26
CA LEU A 188 -6.19 3.28 -14.29
C LEU A 188 -7.71 3.40 -14.33
N CYS A 189 -8.29 4.28 -13.51
CA CYS A 189 -9.73 4.55 -13.53
C CYS A 189 -10.22 5.02 -14.91
N ARG A 190 -9.42 5.79 -15.66
CA ARG A 190 -9.78 6.27 -17.01
C ARG A 190 -9.56 5.21 -18.09
N SER A 191 -8.57 4.34 -17.93
CA SER A 191 -8.19 3.34 -18.91
C SER A 191 -8.97 2.03 -18.78
N LEU A 192 -9.44 1.68 -17.59
CA LEU A 192 -10.23 0.47 -17.37
C LEU A 192 -11.67 0.66 -17.87
N PRO A 193 -12.26 -0.39 -18.49
CA PRO A 193 -13.61 -0.32 -19.01
C PRO A 193 -14.62 0.01 -17.90
N GLU A 194 -15.60 0.86 -18.21
CA GLU A 194 -16.73 1.08 -17.32
C GLU A 194 -17.54 -0.21 -17.16
N SER A 195 -17.97 -0.49 -15.93
CA SER A 195 -19.00 -1.50 -15.66
C SER A 195 -20.30 -1.05 -16.31
N ASP A 196 -21.07 -1.96 -16.91
CA ASP A 196 -22.33 -1.65 -17.60
C ASP A 196 -23.43 -1.09 -16.66
N ASP A 197 -23.13 -0.99 -15.36
CA ASP A 197 -24.02 -0.54 -14.31
C ASP A 197 -23.98 1.00 -14.19
N LYS A 198 -24.72 1.68 -15.07
CA LYS A 198 -24.82 3.15 -15.15
C LYS A 198 -25.38 3.81 -13.87
N ASN A 199 -25.97 3.03 -12.97
CA ASN A 199 -26.48 3.50 -11.67
C ASN A 199 -25.42 3.51 -10.55
N SER A 200 -24.17 3.16 -10.86
CA SER A 200 -23.12 2.92 -9.85
C SER A 200 -22.28 4.13 -9.43
N LEU A 201 -22.59 5.37 -9.85
CA LEU A 201 -21.98 6.55 -9.24
C LEU A 201 -22.44 6.60 -7.77
N PRO A 202 -21.54 6.54 -6.76
CA PRO A 202 -20.13 6.97 -6.72
C PRO A 202 -19.07 5.85 -6.60
N THR A 203 -19.45 4.58 -6.75
CA THR A 203 -18.57 3.40 -6.61
C THR A 203 -17.79 3.00 -7.87
N GLY A 204 -17.95 3.71 -8.98
CA GLY A 204 -17.34 3.38 -10.28
C GLY A 204 -15.81 3.15 -10.25
N PRO A 205 -14.99 3.97 -9.56
CA PRO A 205 -13.56 3.71 -9.36
C PRO A 205 -13.29 2.40 -8.58
N ILE A 206 -14.06 2.16 -7.52
CA ILE A 206 -13.94 0.98 -6.66
C ILE A 206 -14.22 -0.29 -7.48
N LYS A 207 -15.36 -0.32 -8.20
CA LYS A 207 -15.75 -1.46 -9.03
C LYS A 207 -14.72 -1.77 -10.14
N ARG A 208 -14.17 -0.74 -10.79
CA ARG A 208 -13.13 -0.90 -11.84
C ARG A 208 -11.85 -1.53 -11.33
N LEU A 209 -11.39 -1.14 -10.14
CA LEU A 209 -10.14 -1.68 -9.58
C LEU A 209 -10.36 -3.03 -8.90
N SER A 210 -11.56 -3.28 -8.37
CA SER A 210 -11.98 -4.61 -7.90
C SER A 210 -12.03 -5.63 -9.03
N SER A 211 -12.47 -5.26 -10.24
CA SER A 211 -12.47 -6.19 -11.38
C SER A 211 -11.06 -6.58 -11.81
N LEU A 212 -10.10 -5.65 -11.75
CA LEU A 212 -8.69 -5.95 -12.00
C LEU A 212 -8.10 -6.88 -10.92
N HIS A 213 -8.46 -6.66 -9.64
CA HIS A 213 -8.06 -7.56 -8.56
C HIS A 213 -8.64 -8.97 -8.76
N ALA A 214 -9.93 -9.07 -9.08
CA ALA A 214 -10.60 -10.34 -9.36
C ALA A 214 -9.98 -11.07 -10.56
N TYR A 215 -9.65 -10.35 -11.65
CA TYR A 215 -8.93 -10.89 -12.80
C TYR A 215 -7.59 -11.53 -12.39
N SER A 216 -6.87 -10.91 -11.45
CA SER A 216 -5.60 -11.44 -10.93
C SER A 216 -5.75 -12.59 -9.92
N GLY A 217 -6.98 -12.95 -9.53
CA GLY A 217 -7.27 -13.94 -8.49
C GLY A 217 -6.64 -15.32 -8.74
N PRO A 218 -6.83 -15.91 -9.92
CA PRO A 218 -6.30 -17.24 -10.26
C PRO A 218 -4.77 -17.34 -10.41
N LEU A 219 -4.03 -16.22 -10.28
CA LEU A 219 -2.58 -16.12 -10.54
C LEU A 219 -1.79 -17.33 -10.04
N TYR A 220 -1.87 -17.61 -8.74
CA TYR A 220 -1.02 -18.62 -8.11
C TYR A 220 -1.35 -20.03 -8.63
N ARG A 221 -2.64 -20.33 -8.82
CA ARG A 221 -3.03 -21.60 -9.44
C ARG A 221 -2.50 -21.73 -10.87
N LEU A 222 -2.48 -20.64 -11.64
CA LEU A 222 -1.97 -20.66 -13.02
C LEU A 222 -0.45 -20.81 -13.09
N VAL A 223 0.30 -20.22 -12.16
CA VAL A 223 1.77 -20.26 -12.16
C VAL A 223 2.30 -21.62 -11.71
N TRP A 224 1.72 -22.18 -10.64
CA TRP A 224 2.21 -23.41 -10.03
C TRP A 224 1.42 -24.63 -10.50
N GLY A 225 0.25 -24.47 -11.13
CA GLY A 225 -0.54 -25.57 -11.68
C GLY A 225 -0.83 -26.64 -10.62
N ASP A 226 -0.54 -27.90 -10.96
CA ASP A 226 -0.71 -29.05 -10.08
C ASP A 226 0.25 -29.04 -8.87
N ASP A 227 1.35 -28.27 -8.94
CA ASP A 227 2.29 -28.08 -7.82
C ASP A 227 1.78 -27.07 -6.78
N TYR A 228 0.64 -26.41 -7.03
CA TYR A 228 0.04 -25.47 -6.09
C TYR A 228 -0.71 -26.21 -4.98
N PRO A 229 -0.27 -26.13 -3.70
CA PRO A 229 -0.84 -26.98 -2.65
C PRO A 229 -2.31 -26.67 -2.35
N ALA A 230 -3.09 -27.71 -2.12
CA ALA A 230 -4.52 -27.59 -1.75
C ALA A 230 -4.74 -26.70 -0.51
N VAL A 231 -3.82 -26.74 0.46
CA VAL A 231 -3.89 -25.88 1.64
C VAL A 231 -3.79 -24.39 1.30
N GLU A 232 -3.00 -24.02 0.27
CA GLU A 232 -2.90 -22.62 -0.17
C GLU A 232 -4.13 -22.22 -1.02
N LEU A 233 -4.77 -23.17 -1.71
CA LEU A 233 -6.06 -22.93 -2.40
C LEU A 233 -7.19 -22.62 -1.41
N VAL A 234 -7.26 -23.38 -0.31
CA VAL A 234 -8.22 -23.13 0.77
C VAL A 234 -7.93 -21.79 1.42
N ASP A 235 -6.67 -21.49 1.73
CA ASP A 235 -6.24 -20.19 2.27
C ASP A 235 -6.68 -19.02 1.38
N ASP A 236 -6.47 -19.12 0.07
CA ASP A 236 -6.87 -18.09 -0.90
C ASP A 236 -8.39 -17.88 -0.91
N LEU A 237 -9.18 -18.96 -0.82
CA LEU A 237 -10.65 -18.91 -0.81
C LEU A 237 -11.16 -18.28 0.49
N GLU A 238 -10.65 -18.71 1.64
CA GLU A 238 -11.04 -18.21 2.96
C GLU A 238 -10.71 -16.72 3.13
N ASN A 239 -9.57 -16.27 2.59
CA ASN A 239 -9.15 -14.88 2.72
C ASN A 239 -9.72 -13.96 1.63
N GLN A 240 -10.45 -14.49 0.63
CA GLN A 240 -10.89 -13.73 -0.53
C GLN A 240 -11.64 -12.44 -0.15
N GLN A 241 -12.70 -12.55 0.65
CA GLN A 241 -13.51 -11.40 1.07
C GLN A 241 -12.73 -10.41 1.94
N VAL A 242 -11.74 -10.88 2.70
CA VAL A 242 -10.90 -10.01 3.51
C VAL A 242 -9.96 -9.20 2.61
N PHE A 243 -9.40 -9.80 1.56
CA PHE A 243 -8.59 -9.06 0.58
C PHE A 243 -9.41 -8.14 -0.32
N GLU A 244 -10.68 -8.48 -0.59
CA GLU A 244 -11.63 -7.57 -1.25
C GLU A 244 -11.87 -6.31 -0.40
N LEU A 245 -12.03 -6.44 0.93
CA LEU A 245 -12.11 -5.30 1.85
C LEU A 245 -10.84 -4.45 1.84
N LEU A 246 -9.65 -5.07 1.77
CA LEU A 246 -8.39 -4.32 1.61
C LEU A 246 -8.37 -3.53 0.30
N GLY A 247 -8.79 -4.16 -0.80
CA GLY A 247 -8.95 -3.50 -2.10
C GLY A 247 -9.88 -2.28 -2.00
N ALA A 248 -11.06 -2.44 -1.41
CA ALA A 248 -12.00 -1.34 -1.19
C ALA A 248 -11.40 -0.23 -0.30
N SER A 249 -10.68 -0.59 0.77
CA SER A 249 -10.03 0.37 1.67
C SER A 249 -8.96 1.20 0.95
N VAL A 250 -8.16 0.58 0.07
CA VAL A 250 -7.21 1.30 -0.79
C VAL A 250 -7.92 2.35 -1.66
N GLN A 251 -9.10 2.01 -2.19
CA GLN A 251 -9.86 2.95 -3.02
C GLN A 251 -10.50 4.07 -2.20
N LEU A 252 -11.03 3.76 -1.02
CA LEU A 252 -11.51 4.78 -0.08
C LEU A 252 -10.41 5.78 0.24
N ARG A 253 -9.19 5.30 0.51
CA ARG A 253 -8.02 6.16 0.75
C ARG A 253 -7.75 7.11 -0.42
N TYR A 254 -7.81 6.61 -1.66
CA TYR A 254 -7.66 7.45 -2.84
C TYR A 254 -8.78 8.50 -2.94
N LEU A 255 -10.05 8.12 -2.77
CA LEU A 255 -11.18 9.05 -2.82
C LEU A 255 -11.07 10.15 -1.75
N ILE A 256 -10.67 9.78 -0.53
CA ILE A 256 -10.40 10.71 0.57
C ILE A 256 -9.27 11.69 0.18
N SER A 257 -8.23 11.22 -0.50
CA SER A 257 -7.12 12.09 -0.95
C SER A 257 -7.53 13.08 -2.05
N GLU A 258 -8.40 12.66 -2.99
CA GLU A 258 -8.95 13.56 -4.02
C GLU A 258 -9.85 14.62 -3.36
N MET A 259 -10.72 14.21 -2.42
CA MET A 259 -11.53 15.12 -1.62
C MET A 259 -10.66 16.13 -0.86
N THR A 260 -9.60 15.67 -0.20
CA THR A 260 -8.65 16.54 0.54
C THR A 260 -8.00 17.57 -0.39
N SER A 261 -7.70 17.19 -1.64
CA SER A 261 -7.11 18.11 -2.62
C SER A 261 -8.07 19.25 -3.02
N LEU A 262 -9.38 19.07 -2.84
CA LEU A 262 -10.39 20.10 -3.10
C LEU A 262 -10.54 21.11 -1.96
N GLN A 263 -9.97 20.87 -0.78
CA GLN A 263 -10.08 21.78 0.37
C GLN A 263 -9.55 23.19 0.08
N ALA A 264 -8.49 23.30 -0.74
CA ALA A 264 -7.92 24.59 -1.13
C ALA A 264 -8.87 25.44 -1.99
N VAL A 265 -9.79 24.80 -2.73
CA VAL A 265 -10.77 25.47 -3.59
C VAL A 265 -12.10 25.67 -2.86
N GLY A 266 -12.48 24.71 -1.99
CA GLY A 266 -13.73 24.74 -1.23
C GLY A 266 -14.99 24.66 -2.11
N GLY A 267 -16.12 25.06 -1.53
CA GLY A 267 -17.39 25.18 -2.24
C GLY A 267 -18.12 23.85 -2.48
N SER A 268 -19.08 23.87 -3.42
CA SER A 268 -19.98 22.74 -3.68
C SER A 268 -19.26 21.45 -4.11
N ALA A 269 -18.13 21.58 -4.83
CA ALA A 269 -17.34 20.43 -5.27
C ALA A 269 -16.75 19.63 -4.10
N LEU A 270 -16.36 20.31 -3.02
CA LEU A 270 -15.85 19.65 -1.81
C LEU A 270 -16.96 18.89 -1.07
N VAL A 271 -18.14 19.52 -0.95
CA VAL A 271 -19.33 18.90 -0.33
C VAL A 271 -19.76 17.67 -1.12
N GLU A 272 -19.90 17.79 -2.44
CA GLU A 272 -20.26 16.68 -3.32
C GLU A 272 -19.22 15.55 -3.24
N ALA A 273 -17.92 15.87 -3.18
CA ALA A 273 -16.87 14.86 -3.01
C ALA A 273 -16.98 14.15 -1.65
N ALA A 274 -17.31 14.87 -0.58
CA ALA A 274 -17.47 14.29 0.75
C ALA A 274 -18.68 13.36 0.84
N GLU A 275 -19.83 13.75 0.29
CA GLU A 275 -21.02 12.90 0.19
C GLU A 275 -20.71 11.61 -0.58
N LYS A 276 -19.96 11.70 -1.69
CA LYS A 276 -19.53 10.52 -2.46
C LYS A 276 -18.63 9.58 -1.65
N VAL A 277 -17.71 10.13 -0.85
CA VAL A 277 -16.84 9.34 0.03
C VAL A 277 -17.66 8.67 1.14
N GLU A 278 -18.59 9.39 1.77
CA GLU A 278 -19.46 8.85 2.81
C GLU A 278 -20.31 7.69 2.28
N ILE A 279 -20.97 7.87 1.13
CA ILE A 279 -21.72 6.80 0.45
C ILE A 279 -20.82 5.60 0.15
N ALA A 280 -19.58 5.83 -0.31
CA ALA A 280 -18.64 4.76 -0.58
C ALA A 280 -18.21 4.01 0.70
N ILE A 281 -18.04 4.70 1.83
CA ILE A 281 -17.76 4.10 3.14
C ILE A 281 -18.93 3.22 3.57
N HIS A 282 -20.17 3.72 3.44
CA HIS A 282 -21.37 2.99 3.82
C HIS A 282 -21.54 1.72 2.96
N ASN A 283 -21.49 1.85 1.64
CA ASN A 283 -21.56 0.72 0.71
C ASN A 283 -20.46 -0.33 0.98
N THR A 284 -19.24 0.12 1.31
CA THR A 284 -18.13 -0.79 1.66
C THR A 284 -18.43 -1.53 2.97
N SER A 285 -18.99 -0.84 3.96
CA SER A 285 -19.40 -1.43 5.24
C SER A 285 -20.49 -2.48 5.05
N GLU A 286 -21.51 -2.18 4.25
CA GLU A 286 -22.62 -3.10 3.98
C GLU A 286 -22.15 -4.34 3.21
N THR A 287 -21.36 -4.14 2.16
CA THR A 287 -20.83 -5.24 1.33
C THR A 287 -19.98 -6.22 2.16
N HIS A 288 -19.23 -5.72 3.14
CA HIS A 288 -18.32 -6.52 3.96
C HIS A 288 -18.80 -6.68 5.40
N GLN A 289 -20.10 -6.49 5.67
CA GLN A 289 -20.66 -6.49 7.03
C GLN A 289 -20.31 -7.76 7.79
N ASN A 290 -20.38 -8.93 7.14
CA ASN A 290 -20.06 -10.21 7.78
C ASN A 290 -18.63 -10.25 8.32
N ILE A 291 -17.66 -9.70 7.58
CA ILE A 291 -16.25 -9.65 8.00
C ILE A 291 -16.07 -8.67 9.16
N LEU A 292 -16.72 -7.50 9.10
CA LEU A 292 -16.66 -6.48 10.14
C LEU A 292 -17.32 -6.97 11.45
N ASP A 293 -18.47 -7.64 11.35
CA ASP A 293 -19.18 -8.23 12.48
C ASP A 293 -18.38 -9.38 13.08
N PHE A 294 -17.81 -10.25 12.26
CA PHE A 294 -16.92 -11.31 12.73
C PHE A 294 -15.69 -10.72 13.47
N ALA A 295 -15.04 -9.70 12.89
CA ALA A 295 -13.90 -9.02 13.50
C ALA A 295 -14.26 -8.41 14.87
N SER A 296 -15.46 -7.84 15.01
CA SER A 296 -15.94 -7.26 16.28
C SER A 296 -16.12 -8.28 17.41
N ARG A 297 -16.28 -9.56 17.06
CA ARG A 297 -16.47 -10.69 18.00
C ARG A 297 -15.18 -11.47 18.25
N LEU A 298 -14.10 -11.18 17.51
CA LEU A 298 -12.81 -11.80 17.75
C LEU A 298 -12.29 -11.46 19.14
N THR A 299 -11.69 -12.45 19.78
CA THR A 299 -11.04 -12.29 21.08
C THR A 299 -9.58 -12.69 20.99
N SER A 300 -8.81 -12.30 22.00
CA SER A 300 -7.43 -12.78 22.19
C SER A 300 -7.30 -14.30 22.25
N ALA A 301 -8.34 -14.99 22.73
CA ALA A 301 -8.39 -16.45 22.81
C ALA A 301 -8.65 -17.12 21.44
N THR A 302 -9.15 -16.37 20.45
CA THR A 302 -9.39 -16.91 19.12
C THR A 302 -8.07 -17.28 18.45
N ASP A 303 -7.98 -18.53 18.00
CA ASP A 303 -6.80 -19.11 17.40
C ASP A 303 -6.31 -18.30 16.18
N ASN A 304 -5.02 -18.00 16.16
CA ASN A 304 -4.35 -17.30 15.06
C ASN A 304 -3.70 -18.26 14.05
N SER A 305 -3.79 -19.57 14.27
CA SER A 305 -3.31 -20.60 13.34
C SER A 305 -4.10 -20.58 12.03
N HIS A 306 -5.39 -20.24 12.11
CA HIS A 306 -6.24 -20.01 10.95
C HIS A 306 -5.89 -18.66 10.31
N SER A 307 -5.40 -18.70 9.08
CA SER A 307 -4.84 -17.51 8.42
C SER A 307 -5.84 -16.37 8.28
N MET A 308 -7.12 -16.67 8.04
CA MET A 308 -8.18 -15.67 7.93
C MET A 308 -8.28 -14.80 9.19
N VAL A 309 -8.17 -15.39 10.38
CA VAL A 309 -8.20 -14.63 11.66
C VAL A 309 -7.00 -13.69 11.74
N ALA A 310 -5.81 -14.20 11.42
CA ALA A 310 -4.60 -13.38 11.38
C ALA A 310 -4.74 -12.24 10.34
N THR A 311 -5.35 -12.51 9.20
CA THR A 311 -5.57 -11.54 8.12
C THR A 311 -6.57 -10.45 8.51
N ILE A 312 -7.69 -10.83 9.15
CA ILE A 312 -8.71 -9.90 9.65
C ILE A 312 -8.09 -8.93 10.67
N ARG A 313 -7.25 -9.43 11.57
CA ARG A 313 -6.58 -8.62 12.61
C ARG A 313 -5.69 -7.50 12.05
N TRP A 314 -5.24 -7.56 10.80
CA TRP A 314 -4.48 -6.46 10.18
C TRP A 314 -5.22 -5.71 9.05
N ILE A 315 -6.15 -6.36 8.33
CA ILE A 315 -6.91 -5.69 7.26
C ILE A 315 -8.07 -4.85 7.81
N VAL A 316 -8.85 -5.36 8.76
CA VAL A 316 -10.01 -4.62 9.28
C VAL A 316 -9.60 -3.30 9.95
N PRO A 317 -8.47 -3.21 10.69
CA PRO A 317 -7.95 -1.93 11.14
C PRO A 317 -7.65 -0.94 10.02
N ILE A 318 -7.19 -1.39 8.85
CA ILE A 318 -6.94 -0.51 7.69
C ILE A 318 -8.24 0.14 7.22
N TYR A 319 -9.33 -0.63 7.07
CA TYR A 319 -10.65 -0.08 6.74
C TYR A 319 -11.09 1.01 7.73
N TYR A 320 -11.04 0.70 9.03
CA TYR A 320 -11.40 1.66 10.07
C TYR A 320 -10.48 2.89 10.10
N THR A 321 -9.23 2.74 9.65
CA THR A 321 -8.32 3.88 9.50
C THR A 321 -8.80 4.84 8.43
N GLU A 322 -9.32 4.35 7.30
CA GLU A 322 -9.88 5.23 6.25
C GLU A 322 -11.14 5.96 6.73
N VAL A 323 -11.98 5.28 7.51
CA VAL A 323 -13.15 5.91 8.14
C VAL A 323 -12.70 7.03 9.09
N LEU A 324 -11.67 6.79 9.89
CA LEU A 324 -11.11 7.77 10.83
C LEU A 324 -10.47 8.96 10.09
N ASP A 325 -9.76 8.70 8.99
CA ASP A 325 -9.13 9.71 8.15
C ASP A 325 -10.19 10.62 7.49
N PHE A 326 -11.25 10.03 6.93
CA PHE A 326 -12.40 10.77 6.41
C PHE A 326 -13.02 11.67 7.50
N LEU A 327 -13.30 11.13 8.69
CA LEU A 327 -13.90 11.88 9.79
C LEU A 327 -13.01 13.02 10.28
N ARG A 328 -11.69 12.81 10.28
CA ARG A 328 -10.70 13.85 10.59
C ARG A 328 -10.75 14.98 9.58
N ILE A 329 -10.77 14.66 8.29
CA ILE A 329 -10.81 15.67 7.24
C ILE A 329 -12.14 16.43 7.25
N ALA A 330 -13.26 15.73 7.35
CA ALA A 330 -14.60 16.29 7.34
C ALA A 330 -14.87 17.27 8.50
N ARG A 331 -14.36 17.00 9.71
CA ARG A 331 -14.44 17.91 10.85
C ARG A 331 -13.74 19.25 10.63
N ASN A 332 -12.70 19.26 9.79
CA ASN A 332 -11.89 20.45 9.51
C ASN A 332 -12.35 21.20 8.24
N ILE A 333 -13.40 20.73 7.57
CA ILE A 333 -14.05 21.47 6.49
C ILE A 333 -14.89 22.61 7.11
N HIS A 334 -14.99 23.76 6.44
CA HIS A 334 -15.77 24.90 6.92
C HIS A 334 -16.97 25.20 5.98
N PRO A 335 -18.23 25.12 6.48
CA PRO A 335 -18.62 24.63 7.82
C PRO A 335 -18.34 23.12 7.99
N PRO A 336 -18.18 22.63 9.23
CA PRO A 336 -17.99 21.20 9.47
C PRO A 336 -19.16 20.39 8.91
N LEU A 337 -18.85 19.27 8.28
CA LEU A 337 -19.87 18.34 7.81
C LEU A 337 -20.46 17.61 9.02
N GLU A 338 -21.77 17.65 9.17
CA GLU A 338 -22.49 16.81 10.13
C GLU A 338 -22.51 15.38 9.59
N LEU A 339 -21.84 14.45 10.29
CA LEU A 339 -21.71 13.07 9.86
C LEU A 339 -22.29 12.12 10.92
N GLU A 340 -22.92 11.03 10.47
CA GLU A 340 -23.51 10.01 11.37
C GLU A 340 -22.48 8.99 11.90
N LEU A 341 -21.22 9.07 11.45
CA LEU A 341 -20.20 8.07 11.76
C LEU A 341 -19.58 8.27 13.16
N ASN A 342 -19.44 7.18 13.92
CA ASN A 342 -18.96 7.20 15.30
C ASN A 342 -17.45 6.91 15.41
N ASN A 343 -16.64 7.95 15.69
CA ASN A 343 -15.19 7.85 15.93
C ASN A 343 -14.80 6.85 17.03
N SER A 344 -15.57 6.79 18.12
CA SER A 344 -15.24 5.95 19.29
C SER A 344 -15.34 4.46 18.96
N LYS A 345 -16.32 4.06 18.15
CA LYS A 345 -16.45 2.66 17.68
C LYS A 345 -15.26 2.27 16.80
N THR A 346 -14.85 3.16 15.90
CA THR A 346 -13.71 2.99 14.99
C THR A 346 -12.41 2.79 15.75
N ILE A 347 -12.09 3.70 16.69
CA ILE A 347 -10.89 3.62 17.54
C ILE A 347 -10.86 2.31 18.34
N ARG A 348 -11.97 1.95 19.00
CA ARG A 348 -12.08 0.72 19.78
C ARG A 348 -11.81 -0.53 18.93
N ASN A 349 -12.36 -0.60 17.72
CA ASN A 349 -12.15 -1.75 16.84
C ASN A 349 -10.70 -1.86 16.38
N ILE A 350 -10.04 -0.75 16.05
CA ILE A 350 -8.61 -0.74 15.71
C ILE A 350 -7.78 -1.23 16.90
N MET A 351 -7.98 -0.66 18.10
CA MET A 351 -7.20 -1.02 19.28
C MET A 351 -7.41 -2.48 19.69
N ASN A 352 -8.65 -2.97 19.72
CA ASN A 352 -8.95 -4.36 20.07
C ASN A 352 -8.22 -5.34 19.15
N LEU A 353 -8.29 -5.14 17.83
CA LEU A 353 -7.62 -6.02 16.86
C LEU A 353 -6.09 -5.86 16.91
N ALA A 354 -5.59 -4.66 17.20
CA ALA A 354 -4.17 -4.42 17.37
C ALA A 354 -3.57 -5.15 18.57
N PHE A 355 -4.25 -5.10 19.73
CA PHE A 355 -3.84 -5.86 20.92
C PHE A 355 -3.79 -7.36 20.62
N GLN A 356 -4.81 -7.89 19.94
CA GLN A 356 -4.83 -9.29 19.55
C GLN A 356 -3.70 -9.63 18.56
N ALA A 357 -3.47 -8.80 17.54
CA ALA A 357 -2.39 -9.00 16.59
C ALA A 357 -1.02 -9.02 17.30
N TYR A 358 -0.81 -8.13 18.27
CA TYR A 358 0.42 -8.06 19.05
C TYR A 358 0.62 -9.31 19.91
N GLN A 359 -0.43 -9.76 20.59
CA GLN A 359 -0.37 -10.95 21.44
C GLN A 359 0.10 -12.20 20.67
N HIS A 360 -0.30 -12.34 19.41
CA HIS A 360 0.02 -13.51 18.59
C HIS A 360 1.28 -13.37 17.74
N GLY A 361 1.66 -12.15 17.35
CA GLY A 361 2.76 -11.92 16.38
C GLY A 361 3.80 -10.87 16.78
N GLY A 362 3.70 -10.30 17.98
CA GLY A 362 4.61 -9.29 18.50
C GLY A 362 4.76 -8.08 17.59
N ASP A 363 5.95 -7.47 17.59
CA ASP A 363 6.24 -6.27 16.79
C ASP A 363 6.15 -6.52 15.27
N VAL A 364 6.38 -7.76 14.81
CA VAL A 364 6.28 -8.11 13.39
C VAL A 364 4.84 -7.94 12.88
N ALA A 365 3.85 -8.31 13.68
CA ALA A 365 2.44 -8.07 13.35
C ALA A 365 2.11 -6.56 13.35
N MET A 366 2.77 -5.78 14.20
CA MET A 366 2.56 -4.33 14.31
C MET A 366 2.94 -3.57 13.05
N VAL A 367 3.90 -4.07 12.26
CA VAL A 367 4.33 -3.45 10.99
C VAL A 367 3.14 -3.21 10.06
N ARG A 368 2.20 -4.16 10.00
CA ARG A 368 1.02 -4.08 9.12
C ARG A 368 -0.09 -3.16 9.62
N ILE A 369 -0.07 -2.83 10.91
CA ILE A 369 -1.07 -1.97 11.55
C ILE A 369 -0.47 -0.66 12.07
N ALA A 370 0.77 -0.34 11.69
CA ALA A 370 1.44 0.88 12.10
C ALA A 370 0.66 2.13 11.71
N ARG A 371 0.11 2.19 10.49
CA ARG A 371 -0.78 3.31 10.07
C ARG A 371 -2.04 3.41 10.92
N PRO A 372 -2.83 2.33 11.13
CA PRO A 372 -3.95 2.36 12.07
C PRO A 372 -3.57 2.89 13.45
N LEU A 373 -2.47 2.41 14.03
CA LEU A 373 -2.02 2.88 15.35
C LEU A 373 -1.60 4.35 15.34
N PHE A 374 -0.91 4.79 14.28
CA PHE A 374 -0.54 6.19 14.10
C PHE A 374 -1.78 7.09 14.10
N MET A 375 -2.81 6.73 13.33
CA MET A 375 -4.05 7.50 13.26
C MET A 375 -4.80 7.50 14.58
N VAL A 376 -4.87 6.35 15.28
CA VAL A 376 -5.49 6.30 16.61
C VAL A 376 -4.76 7.20 17.61
N ALA A 377 -3.44 7.23 17.63
CA ALA A 377 -2.67 8.10 18.53
C ALA A 377 -2.94 9.60 18.31
N LEU A 378 -3.39 9.99 17.12
CA LEU A 378 -3.80 11.37 16.80
C LEU A 378 -5.24 11.69 17.18
N GLU A 379 -6.08 10.69 17.44
CA GLU A 379 -7.52 10.86 17.60
C GLU A 379 -8.03 10.45 18.98
N THR A 380 -7.30 9.60 19.71
CA THR A 380 -7.71 9.12 21.03
C THR A 380 -7.19 10.01 22.16
N ASP A 381 -8.08 10.42 23.05
CA ASP A 381 -7.72 11.13 24.29
C ASP A 381 -7.34 10.19 25.43
N GLU A 382 -7.40 8.87 25.20
CA GLU A 382 -7.05 7.87 26.21
C GLU A 382 -5.53 7.71 26.33
N GLU A 383 -4.97 8.17 27.46
CA GLU A 383 -3.53 8.13 27.74
C GLU A 383 -2.93 6.71 27.70
N LEU A 384 -3.71 5.70 28.11
CA LEU A 384 -3.32 4.29 28.03
C LEU A 384 -3.15 3.81 26.59
N HIS A 385 -4.01 4.24 25.67
CA HIS A 385 -3.84 3.93 24.25
C HIS A 385 -2.61 4.63 23.68
N VAL A 386 -2.43 5.93 23.96
CA VAL A 386 -1.29 6.71 23.45
C VAL A 386 0.04 6.12 23.94
N SER A 387 0.16 5.83 25.24
CA SER A 387 1.37 5.25 25.82
C SER A 387 1.70 3.88 25.24
N TRP A 388 0.71 3.00 25.08
CA TRP A 388 0.89 1.70 24.44
C TRP A 388 1.35 1.84 22.99
N ILE A 389 0.73 2.73 22.20
CA ILE A 389 1.12 2.97 20.80
C ILE A 389 2.57 3.45 20.71
N LEU A 390 2.98 4.42 21.55
CA LEU A 390 4.36 4.92 21.57
C LEU A 390 5.37 3.80 21.87
N GLU A 391 5.04 2.88 22.78
CA GLU A 391 5.87 1.70 23.06
C GLU A 391 5.98 0.77 21.84
N ARG A 392 4.90 0.60 21.07
CA ARG A 392 4.93 -0.18 19.81
C ARG A 392 5.78 0.51 18.75
N PHE A 393 5.71 1.84 18.60
CA PHE A 393 6.57 2.55 17.64
C PHE A 393 8.07 2.46 17.99
N LYS A 394 8.43 2.43 19.29
CA LYS A 394 9.80 2.12 19.73
C LYS A 394 10.24 0.71 19.29
N GLY A 395 9.37 -0.28 19.42
CA GLY A 395 9.61 -1.64 18.91
C GLY A 395 9.73 -1.71 17.39
N LEU A 396 8.89 -0.96 16.68
CA LEU A 396 8.86 -0.91 15.21
C LEU A 396 10.10 -0.26 14.60
N ALA A 397 10.82 0.57 15.34
CA ALA A 397 12.07 1.19 14.91
C ALA A 397 13.15 0.19 14.47
N GLN A 398 12.98 -1.11 14.76
CA GLN A 398 13.85 -2.18 14.26
C GLN A 398 13.61 -2.60 12.80
N PHE A 399 12.46 -2.24 12.24
CA PHE A 399 12.06 -2.62 10.88
C PHE A 399 12.28 -1.51 9.86
N GLY A 400 12.60 -0.30 10.32
CA GLY A 400 12.86 0.82 9.43
C GLY A 400 13.04 2.14 10.18
N GLU A 401 13.91 3.00 9.67
CA GLU A 401 14.11 4.36 10.21
C GLU A 401 12.84 5.20 10.12
N HIS A 402 11.99 4.88 9.14
CA HIS A 402 10.69 5.51 9.00
C HIS A 402 9.87 5.33 10.29
N PHE A 403 9.74 4.12 10.83
CA PHE A 403 9.00 3.89 12.08
C PHE A 403 9.55 4.68 13.27
N ALA A 404 10.86 4.82 13.37
CA ALA A 404 11.47 5.66 14.42
C ALA A 404 11.00 7.12 14.31
N ARG A 405 11.05 7.70 13.09
CA ARG A 405 10.58 9.08 12.84
C ARG A 405 9.09 9.25 13.15
N ALA A 406 8.26 8.26 12.83
CA ALA A 406 6.84 8.28 13.17
C ALA A 406 6.62 8.26 14.68
N GLY A 407 7.39 7.44 15.42
CA GLY A 407 7.39 7.43 16.88
C GLY A 407 7.77 8.79 17.48
N ASP A 408 8.85 9.41 16.99
CA ASP A 408 9.29 10.73 17.45
C ASP A 408 8.23 11.81 17.18
N PHE A 409 7.54 11.72 16.05
CA PHE A 409 6.43 12.62 15.72
C PHE A 409 5.27 12.45 16.70
N LEU A 410 4.84 11.20 16.95
CA LEU A 410 3.77 10.92 17.90
C LEU A 410 4.12 11.37 19.32
N GLU A 411 5.38 11.24 19.76
CA GLU A 411 5.81 11.70 21.08
C GLU A 411 5.78 13.23 21.21
N ARG A 412 6.07 13.97 20.13
CA ARG A 412 5.90 15.43 20.12
C ARG A 412 4.43 15.81 20.17
N VAL A 413 3.60 15.14 19.38
CA VAL A 413 2.18 15.45 19.25
C VAL A 413 1.36 15.01 20.46
N SER A 414 1.77 13.96 21.18
CA SER A 414 1.11 13.51 22.42
C SER A 414 1.18 14.53 23.55
N LYS A 415 2.08 15.52 23.45
CA LYS A 415 2.22 16.63 24.41
C LYS A 415 1.30 17.82 24.06
N MET A 416 0.61 17.78 22.92
CA MET A 416 -0.32 18.82 22.48
C MET A 416 -1.69 18.63 23.14
N LYS A 417 -2.49 19.71 23.19
CA LYS A 417 -3.90 19.61 23.58
C LYS A 417 -4.68 18.76 22.55
N PRO A 418 -5.70 17.99 22.97
CA PRO A 418 -6.55 17.18 22.09
C PRO A 418 -7.01 17.89 20.81
N GLU A 419 -7.59 19.09 20.95
CA GLU A 419 -8.13 19.89 19.84
C GLU A 419 -7.07 20.26 18.81
N SER A 420 -5.85 20.58 19.27
CA SER A 420 -4.72 20.92 18.39
C SER A 420 -4.19 19.69 17.67
N ARG A 421 -4.25 18.52 18.31
CA ARG A 421 -3.80 17.25 17.74
C ARG A 421 -4.78 16.72 16.68
N THR A 422 -6.08 16.81 16.91
CA THR A 422 -7.12 16.36 15.95
C THR A 422 -7.22 17.26 14.71
N SER A 423 -6.74 18.50 14.80
CA SER A 423 -6.74 19.49 13.71
C SER A 423 -5.45 19.52 12.88
N ILE A 424 -4.44 18.69 13.20
CA ILE A 424 -3.21 18.62 12.40
C ILE A 424 -3.55 18.16 10.98
N ASP A 425 -3.30 19.02 10.00
CA ASP A 425 -3.26 18.62 8.59
C ASP A 425 -1.99 17.79 8.34
N LEU A 426 -2.17 16.48 8.15
CA LEU A 426 -1.08 15.55 7.91
C LEU A 426 -0.37 15.81 6.58
N ARG A 427 -1.08 16.28 5.54
CA ARG A 427 -0.47 16.59 4.24
C ARG A 427 0.50 17.75 4.36
N THR A 428 0.11 18.80 5.10
CA THR A 428 0.97 19.95 5.39
C THR A 428 2.08 19.62 6.39
N ALA A 429 1.78 18.85 7.44
CA ALA A 429 2.77 18.46 8.42
C ALA A 429 3.92 17.68 7.79
N PHE A 430 3.62 16.77 6.85
CA PHE A 430 4.64 15.94 6.22
C PHE A 430 5.33 16.58 5.00
N SER A 431 4.69 17.53 4.31
CA SER A 431 5.36 18.31 3.27
C SER A 431 6.42 19.25 3.85
N ASN A 432 6.16 19.82 5.03
CA ASN A 432 7.05 20.80 5.67
C ASN A 432 8.17 20.16 6.52
N GLN A 433 7.99 18.94 7.03
CA GLN A 433 8.95 18.34 7.97
C GLN A 433 10.11 17.55 7.32
N ALA A 434 10.26 17.53 5.98
CA ALA A 434 11.31 16.76 5.30
C ALA A 434 11.45 15.35 5.90
N SER A 435 10.32 14.71 6.16
CA SER A 435 10.22 13.55 7.03
C SER A 435 9.62 12.41 6.25
N SER A 436 10.41 11.36 6.04
CA SER A 436 10.00 10.06 5.45
C SER A 436 8.97 9.30 6.32
N ILE A 437 8.26 9.99 7.22
CA ILE A 437 7.14 9.45 8.00
C ILE A 437 6.02 8.94 7.08
N CYS A 438 5.82 9.58 5.92
CA CYS A 438 4.87 9.11 4.91
C CYS A 438 5.08 7.63 4.56
N LEU A 439 6.33 7.15 4.57
CA LEU A 439 6.67 5.78 4.21
C LEU A 439 6.28 4.74 5.27
N CYS A 440 6.11 5.13 6.54
CA CYS A 440 5.59 4.24 7.59
C CYS A 440 4.09 4.01 7.48
N LEU A 441 3.42 4.95 6.80
CA LEU A 441 1.99 5.01 6.66
C LEU A 441 1.53 4.48 5.29
N MET A 442 2.49 4.15 4.41
CA MET A 442 2.37 3.41 3.14
C MET A 442 2.52 1.91 3.33
#